data_AF-A0A5R9FN12-F1
#
_entry.id   AF-A0A5R9FN12-F1
#
_cell.length_a   1.000
_cell.length_b   1.000
_cell.length_c   1.000
_cell.angle_alpha   90.00
_cell.angle_beta   90.00
_cell.angle_gamma   90.00
#
_symmetry.space_group_name_H-M   'P 1'
#
loop_
_entity.id
_entity.type
_entity.pdbx_description
1 polymer ?
#
loop_
_entity_poly.entity_id
_entity_poly.type
_entity_poly.pdbx_seq_one_letter_code
_entity_poly.pdbx_strand_id
1 'polypeptide(L)'
;MGGPPRIRRQEEDMARGPHRSALRLAAQVRAAIDEMPGLNVLGRDDLVGPGLSRDFDPLPVVIDVSGLGMSGYRAADWLRGAHRLDMHLVDHRRISAQLTHADSTATTQPLLDALRDLAAHAAEPADGRPVIDVPSGQDMRMEQTCRPRDAYFGPARAVPLEQAVGRVSAEMITPYPPGIPAVLPGERLTEPVLRYLRTGLRAGMNLPDASDAELRTIRVRV
;
A
#
# COMPACT_ATOMS: atom_id res chain seq x y z
N MET A 1 -38.23 -24.00 8.39
CA MET A 1 -37.12 -23.38 9.16
C MET A 1 -35.84 -23.55 8.36
N GLY A 2 -35.43 -22.53 7.61
CA GLY A 2 -34.15 -22.54 6.90
C GLY A 2 -33.03 -22.28 7.91
N GLY A 3 -32.11 -23.25 8.05
CA GLY A 3 -30.98 -23.09 8.96
C GLY A 3 -30.09 -21.90 8.57
N PRO A 4 -29.21 -21.43 9.49
CA PRO A 4 -28.37 -20.27 9.24
C PRO A 4 -27.51 -20.45 7.97
N PRO A 5 -27.24 -19.37 7.22
CA PRO A 5 -26.46 -19.42 5.98
C PRO A 5 -25.09 -20.05 6.24
N ARG A 6 -24.55 -20.77 5.24
CA ARG A 6 -23.31 -21.56 5.37
C ARG A 6 -22.13 -20.80 5.99
N ILE A 7 -22.02 -19.50 5.71
CA ILE A 7 -20.98 -18.63 6.26
C ILE A 7 -21.13 -18.49 7.79
N ARG A 8 -22.36 -18.32 8.31
CA ARG A 8 -22.60 -18.25 9.76
C ARG A 8 -22.27 -19.55 10.48
N ARG A 9 -22.59 -20.70 9.87
CA ARG A 9 -22.22 -22.01 10.45
C ARG A 9 -20.71 -22.20 10.50
N GLN A 10 -20.00 -21.76 9.45
CA GLN A 10 -18.54 -21.78 9.42
C GLN A 10 -17.96 -20.85 10.51
N GLU A 11 -18.47 -19.64 10.69
CA GLU A 11 -18.06 -18.72 11.76
C GLU A 11 -18.33 -19.28 13.17
N GLU A 12 -19.47 -19.96 13.38
CA GLU A 12 -19.85 -20.61 14.64
C GLU A 12 -18.92 -21.79 14.98
N ASP A 13 -18.54 -22.61 13.99
CA ASP A 13 -17.59 -23.72 14.16
C ASP A 13 -16.13 -23.23 14.34
N MET A 14 -15.80 -22.06 13.76
CA MET A 14 -14.46 -21.46 13.82
C MET A 14 -14.14 -20.80 15.17
N ALA A 15 -15.16 -20.51 15.99
CA ALA A 15 -15.04 -19.75 17.24
C ALA A 15 -14.14 -20.39 18.31
N ARG A 16 -13.68 -21.64 18.17
CA ARG A 16 -12.91 -22.34 19.22
C ARG A 16 -11.59 -23.00 18.81
N GLY A 17 -11.19 -23.04 17.53
CA GLY A 17 -9.98 -23.77 17.09
C GLY A 17 -9.17 -23.14 15.95
N PRO A 18 -9.77 -22.89 14.77
CA PRO A 18 -9.04 -22.46 13.57
C PRO A 18 -8.34 -21.10 13.69
N HIS A 19 -8.96 -20.11 14.35
CA HIS A 19 -8.34 -18.79 14.54
C HIS A 19 -7.05 -18.85 15.38
N ARG A 20 -7.00 -19.71 16.40
CA ARG A 20 -5.78 -19.92 17.18
C ARG A 20 -4.67 -20.55 16.34
N SER A 21 -5.03 -21.40 15.37
CA SER A 21 -4.05 -21.98 14.45
C SER A 21 -3.49 -20.94 13.48
N ALA A 22 -4.34 -20.07 12.92
CA ALA A 22 -3.91 -18.99 12.03
C ALA A 22 -2.98 -17.99 12.73
N LEU A 23 -3.32 -17.57 13.97
CA LEU A 23 -2.47 -16.69 14.77
C LEU A 23 -1.12 -17.31 15.10
N ARG A 24 -1.08 -18.61 15.43
CA ARG A 24 0.16 -19.34 15.67
C ARG A 24 1.00 -19.47 14.39
N LEU A 25 0.37 -19.77 13.26
CA LEU A 25 1.05 -19.83 11.96
C LEU A 25 1.63 -18.47 11.59
N ALA A 26 0.86 -17.39 11.79
CA ALA A 26 1.35 -16.02 11.59
C ALA A 26 2.56 -15.74 12.45
N ALA A 27 2.52 -16.05 13.75
CA ALA A 27 3.67 -15.86 14.64
C ALA A 27 4.93 -16.62 14.16
N GLN A 28 4.77 -17.85 13.67
CA GLN A 28 5.88 -18.66 13.12
C GLN A 28 6.46 -18.07 11.84
N VAL A 29 5.60 -17.71 10.87
CA VAL A 29 6.01 -17.08 9.61
C VAL A 29 6.72 -15.77 9.87
N ARG A 30 6.16 -14.96 10.77
CA ARG A 30 6.72 -13.69 11.22
C ARG A 30 8.14 -13.84 11.77
N ALA A 31 8.34 -14.74 12.73
CA ALA A 31 9.67 -15.00 13.30
C ALA A 31 10.66 -15.50 12.23
N ALA A 32 10.22 -16.40 11.35
CA ALA A 32 11.08 -16.94 10.30
C ALA A 32 11.53 -15.88 9.27
N ILE A 33 10.69 -14.87 8.98
CA ILE A 33 11.06 -13.77 8.09
C ILE A 33 12.00 -12.78 8.79
N ASP A 34 11.78 -12.49 10.08
CA ASP A 34 12.65 -11.58 10.85
C ASP A 34 14.09 -12.13 11.01
N GLU A 35 14.30 -13.43 10.83
CA GLU A 35 15.64 -14.04 10.76
C GLU A 35 16.35 -13.82 9.41
N MET A 36 15.64 -13.36 8.37
CA MET A 36 16.19 -13.19 7.03
C MET A 36 16.89 -11.82 6.90
N PRO A 37 18.18 -11.76 6.54
CA PRO A 37 18.90 -10.50 6.42
C PRO A 37 18.23 -9.50 5.45
N GLY A 38 18.09 -8.26 5.89
CA GLY A 38 17.53 -7.17 5.09
C GLY A 38 16.00 -7.12 5.00
N LEU A 39 15.31 -8.11 5.57
CA LEU A 39 13.86 -8.10 5.77
C LEU A 39 13.55 -7.76 7.23
N ASN A 40 12.49 -6.97 7.45
CA ASN A 40 11.98 -6.67 8.79
C ASN A 40 10.45 -6.67 8.78
N VAL A 41 9.82 -7.51 9.58
CA VAL A 41 8.37 -7.61 9.63
C VAL A 41 7.81 -6.72 10.72
N LEU A 42 6.98 -5.75 10.35
CA LEU A 42 6.45 -4.73 11.26
C LEU A 42 5.55 -5.32 12.35
N GLY A 43 5.97 -5.15 13.59
CA GLY A 43 5.33 -5.69 14.78
C GLY A 43 4.45 -4.68 15.52
N ARG A 44 3.95 -5.12 16.68
CA ARG A 44 3.19 -4.26 17.59
C ARG A 44 3.99 -3.02 17.99
N ASP A 45 5.27 -3.18 18.28
CA ASP A 45 6.13 -2.09 18.76
C ASP A 45 6.40 -1.03 17.68
N ASP A 46 6.27 -1.39 16.40
CA ASP A 46 6.39 -0.45 15.28
C ASP A 46 5.09 0.33 15.00
N LEU A 47 3.93 -0.26 15.34
CA LEU A 47 2.63 0.18 14.85
C LEU A 47 1.66 0.66 15.92
N VAL A 48 1.93 0.39 17.21
CA VAL A 48 1.04 0.72 18.33
C VAL A 48 1.74 1.65 19.30
N GLY A 49 1.09 2.77 19.61
CA GLY A 49 1.64 3.79 20.51
C GLY A 49 0.91 5.13 20.39
N PRO A 50 1.32 6.15 21.16
CA PRO A 50 0.75 7.49 21.06
C PRO A 50 0.86 8.04 19.63
N GLY A 51 -0.29 8.37 19.01
CA GLY A 51 -0.34 8.87 17.63
C GLY A 51 -0.27 7.80 16.53
N LEU A 52 -0.22 6.50 16.90
CA LEU A 52 -0.26 5.36 15.99
C LEU A 52 -1.57 4.57 16.15
N SER A 53 -1.58 3.31 15.73
CA SER A 53 -2.76 2.44 15.84
C SER A 53 -3.10 2.11 17.30
N ARG A 54 -4.39 1.85 17.56
CA ARG A 54 -4.87 1.42 18.89
C ARG A 54 -4.45 -0.01 19.22
N ASP A 55 -4.46 -0.90 18.23
CA ASP A 55 -4.13 -2.31 18.39
C ASP A 55 -3.45 -2.85 17.13
N PHE A 56 -2.97 -4.09 17.20
CA PHE A 56 -2.22 -4.75 16.14
C PHE A 56 -2.88 -6.06 15.72
N ASP A 57 -3.12 -6.21 14.42
CA ASP A 57 -3.52 -7.47 13.79
C ASP A 57 -2.26 -8.16 13.22
N PRO A 58 -1.90 -9.38 13.66
CA PRO A 58 -0.72 -10.10 13.17
C PRO A 58 -0.95 -10.83 11.83
N LEU A 59 -2.18 -10.92 11.32
CA LEU A 59 -2.50 -11.68 10.12
C LEU A 59 -2.04 -11.00 8.81
N PRO A 60 -2.09 -9.67 8.67
CA PRO A 60 -1.38 -8.95 7.62
C PRO A 60 0.12 -8.92 7.96
N VAL A 61 0.89 -9.81 7.35
CA VAL A 61 2.34 -9.90 7.54
C VAL A 61 2.99 -8.82 6.68
N VAL A 62 3.15 -7.61 7.22
CA VAL A 62 3.76 -6.46 6.54
C VAL A 62 5.28 -6.49 6.72
N ILE A 63 6.01 -6.56 5.61
CA ILE A 63 7.46 -6.76 5.55
C ILE A 63 8.09 -5.52 4.93
N ASP A 64 8.93 -4.81 5.68
CA ASP A 64 9.83 -3.77 5.16
C ASP A 64 11.01 -4.45 4.47
N VAL A 65 11.19 -4.15 3.18
CA VAL A 65 12.25 -4.70 2.31
C VAL A 65 13.38 -3.69 2.08
N SER A 66 13.37 -2.55 2.78
CA SER A 66 14.34 -1.48 2.57
C SER A 66 15.77 -1.93 2.85
N GLY A 67 15.97 -2.91 3.75
CA GLY A 67 17.28 -3.47 4.05
C GLY A 67 17.89 -4.25 2.88
N LEU A 68 17.09 -4.65 1.89
CA LEU A 68 17.54 -5.27 0.64
C LEU A 68 17.96 -4.25 -0.43
N GLY A 69 17.88 -2.93 -0.15
CA GLY A 69 18.22 -1.90 -1.13
C GLY A 69 17.23 -1.75 -2.30
N MET A 70 16.06 -2.41 -2.24
CA MET A 70 15.03 -2.35 -3.28
C MET A 70 13.72 -1.71 -2.79
N SER A 71 12.87 -1.31 -3.73
CA SER A 71 11.49 -0.93 -3.43
C SER A 71 10.60 -2.17 -3.28
N GLY A 72 9.48 -2.03 -2.58
CA GLY A 72 8.48 -3.11 -2.51
C GLY A 72 7.93 -3.46 -3.90
N TYR A 73 7.79 -2.48 -4.81
CA TYR A 73 7.41 -2.73 -6.22
C TYR A 73 8.35 -3.72 -6.91
N ARG A 74 9.67 -3.50 -6.83
CA ARG A 74 10.66 -4.42 -7.40
C ARG A 74 10.65 -5.79 -6.73
N ALA A 75 10.50 -5.82 -5.40
CA ALA A 75 10.38 -7.07 -4.65
C ALA A 75 9.17 -7.89 -5.13
N ALA A 76 8.00 -7.24 -5.28
CA ALA A 76 6.78 -7.90 -5.74
C ALA A 76 6.86 -8.39 -7.19
N ASP A 77 7.43 -7.59 -8.10
CA ASP A 77 7.64 -8.00 -9.49
C ASP A 77 8.56 -9.23 -9.57
N TRP A 78 9.62 -9.25 -8.76
CA TRP A 78 10.53 -10.39 -8.68
C TRP A 78 9.84 -11.63 -8.11
N LEU A 79 9.10 -11.50 -7.00
CA LEU A 79 8.36 -12.62 -6.39
C LEU A 79 7.33 -13.21 -7.36
N ARG A 80 6.64 -12.36 -8.14
CA ARG A 80 5.71 -12.80 -9.17
C ARG A 80 6.42 -13.50 -10.34
N GLY A 81 7.53 -12.91 -10.79
CA GLY A 81 8.30 -13.39 -11.93
C GLY A 81 9.04 -14.71 -11.67
N ALA A 82 9.67 -14.85 -10.51
CA ALA A 82 10.49 -16.00 -10.13
C ALA A 82 9.67 -17.09 -9.42
N HIS A 83 8.73 -16.70 -8.54
CA HIS A 83 8.03 -17.64 -7.64
C HIS A 83 6.52 -17.73 -7.87
N ARG A 84 5.96 -16.96 -8.82
CA ARG A 84 4.50 -16.90 -9.07
C ARG A 84 3.69 -16.52 -7.83
N LEU A 85 4.29 -15.72 -6.94
CA LEU A 85 3.66 -15.22 -5.73
C LEU A 85 3.18 -13.79 -5.92
N ASP A 86 1.91 -13.58 -5.60
CA ASP A 86 1.28 -12.26 -5.56
C ASP A 86 1.19 -11.76 -4.12
N MET A 87 1.68 -10.55 -3.89
CA MET A 87 1.63 -9.89 -2.59
C MET A 87 0.32 -9.09 -2.45
N HIS A 88 -0.21 -9.02 -1.24
CA HIS A 88 -1.48 -8.35 -0.95
C HIS A 88 -1.37 -6.82 -1.02
N LEU A 89 -0.28 -6.27 -0.49
CA LEU A 89 0.05 -4.84 -0.54
C LEU A 89 1.49 -4.70 -1.00
N VAL A 90 1.77 -3.68 -1.81
CA VAL A 90 3.10 -3.41 -2.37
C VAL A 90 3.30 -1.91 -2.42
N ASP A 91 4.16 -1.36 -1.56
CA ASP A 91 4.53 0.06 -1.55
C ASP A 91 6.02 0.28 -1.84
N HIS A 92 6.46 1.53 -1.83
CA HIS A 92 7.86 1.91 -2.09
C HIS A 92 8.90 1.35 -1.10
N ARG A 93 8.47 0.71 0.00
CA ARG A 93 9.29 0.14 1.07
C ARG A 93 8.89 -1.25 1.53
N ARG A 94 7.64 -1.64 1.30
CA ARG A 94 7.03 -2.78 1.95
C ARG A 94 6.26 -3.65 0.97
N ILE A 95 6.18 -4.92 1.32
CA ILE A 95 5.25 -5.89 0.77
C ILE A 95 4.45 -6.52 1.90
N SER A 96 3.27 -7.07 1.62
CA SER A 96 2.47 -7.76 2.65
C SER A 96 1.92 -9.08 2.16
N ALA A 97 2.01 -10.11 3.01
CA ALA A 97 1.29 -11.37 2.83
C ALA A 97 0.08 -11.40 3.77
N GLN A 98 -1.12 -11.57 3.22
CA GLN A 98 -2.33 -11.70 4.03
C GLN A 98 -2.53 -13.16 4.41
N LEU A 99 -2.29 -13.51 5.69
CA LEU A 99 -2.63 -14.83 6.20
C LEU A 99 -4.09 -14.87 6.65
N THR A 100 -4.70 -16.04 6.48
CA THR A 100 -6.09 -16.30 6.81
C THR A 100 -6.21 -17.68 7.49
N HIS A 101 -7.43 -18.06 7.86
CA HIS A 101 -7.72 -19.39 8.38
C HIS A 101 -7.56 -20.51 7.34
N ALA A 102 -7.47 -20.17 6.05
CA ALA A 102 -7.25 -21.14 4.97
C ALA A 102 -5.78 -21.50 4.81
N ASP A 103 -4.87 -20.77 5.47
CA ASP A 103 -3.44 -20.99 5.36
C ASP A 103 -2.94 -22.10 6.28
N SER A 104 -1.87 -22.75 5.82
CA SER A 104 -1.19 -23.83 6.52
C SER A 104 0.31 -23.75 6.25
N THR A 105 1.10 -24.58 6.93
CA THR A 105 2.54 -24.69 6.62
C THR A 105 2.81 -25.01 5.15
N ALA A 106 1.92 -25.75 4.47
CA ALA A 106 2.07 -26.05 3.06
C ALA A 106 1.89 -24.81 2.15
N THR A 107 1.09 -23.82 2.56
CA THR A 107 0.91 -22.56 1.80
C THR A 107 1.95 -21.51 2.19
N THR A 108 2.43 -21.52 3.44
CA THR A 108 3.41 -20.53 3.91
C THR A 108 4.85 -20.92 3.63
N GLN A 109 5.17 -22.21 3.45
CA GLN A 109 6.53 -22.63 3.10
C GLN A 109 7.00 -22.06 1.75
N PRO A 110 6.21 -22.11 0.65
CA PRO A 110 6.59 -21.44 -0.60
C PRO A 110 6.83 -19.92 -0.45
N LEU A 111 6.05 -19.24 0.40
CA LEU A 111 6.28 -17.83 0.72
C LEU A 111 7.65 -17.63 1.38
N LEU A 112 7.98 -18.44 2.39
CA LEU A 112 9.27 -18.35 3.08
C LEU A 112 10.44 -18.65 2.16
N ASP A 113 10.31 -19.66 1.29
CA ASP A 113 11.36 -20.02 0.33
C ASP A 113 11.59 -18.90 -0.69
N ALA A 114 10.51 -18.30 -1.20
CA ALA A 114 10.60 -17.17 -2.11
C ALA A 114 11.21 -15.92 -1.46
N LEU A 115 10.89 -15.62 -0.19
CA LEU A 115 11.48 -14.50 0.53
C LEU A 115 12.97 -14.70 0.84
N ARG A 116 13.39 -15.94 1.16
CA ARG A 116 14.83 -16.27 1.29
C ARG A 116 15.57 -16.08 -0.02
N ASP A 117 14.96 -16.55 -1.10
CA ASP A 117 15.55 -16.44 -2.43
C ASP A 117 15.62 -14.98 -2.90
N LEU A 118 14.59 -14.17 -2.60
CA LEU A 118 14.59 -12.73 -2.83
C LEU A 118 15.75 -12.05 -2.07
N ALA A 119 15.91 -12.37 -0.78
CA ALA A 119 16.98 -11.80 0.04
C ALA A 119 18.38 -12.19 -0.47
N ALA A 120 18.55 -13.42 -0.98
CA ALA A 120 19.80 -13.91 -1.56
C ALA A 120 20.12 -13.27 -2.93
N HIS A 121 19.10 -12.86 -3.69
CA HIS A 121 19.23 -12.26 -5.03
C HIS A 121 19.03 -10.74 -5.04
N ALA A 122 18.94 -10.12 -3.86
CA ALA A 122 18.94 -8.68 -3.73
C ALA A 122 20.32 -8.15 -4.17
N ALA A 123 20.43 -7.78 -5.45
CA ALA A 123 21.66 -7.20 -5.98
C ALA A 123 21.99 -5.88 -5.27
N GLU A 124 23.29 -5.58 -5.14
CA GLU A 124 23.80 -4.23 -4.87
C GLU A 124 23.09 -3.24 -5.82
N PRO A 125 22.44 -2.18 -5.31
CA PRO A 125 21.59 -1.32 -6.14
C PRO A 125 22.43 -0.59 -7.19
N ALA A 126 22.26 -0.97 -8.46
CA ALA A 126 22.89 -0.28 -9.60
C ALA A 126 22.37 1.17 -9.75
N ASP A 127 21.12 1.41 -9.34
CA ASP A 127 20.50 2.71 -9.24
C ASP A 127 19.78 2.77 -7.90
N GLY A 128 20.13 3.76 -7.07
CA GLY A 128 19.62 3.90 -5.71
C GLY A 128 18.09 3.87 -5.61
N ARG A 129 17.61 3.59 -4.39
CA ARG A 129 16.17 3.53 -4.08
C ARG A 129 15.45 4.82 -4.51
N PRO A 130 14.31 4.74 -5.23
CA PRO A 130 13.49 5.90 -5.50
C PRO A 130 13.01 6.53 -4.18
N VAL A 131 13.35 7.80 -3.97
CA VAL A 131 12.86 8.58 -2.83
C VAL A 131 11.49 9.13 -3.19
N ILE A 132 10.49 8.81 -2.38
CA ILE A 132 9.15 9.38 -2.48
C ILE A 132 9.01 10.46 -1.41
N ASP A 133 8.68 11.67 -1.85
CA ASP A 133 8.47 12.81 -0.95
C ASP A 133 7.07 12.73 -0.33
N VAL A 134 6.91 11.87 0.69
CA VAL A 134 5.64 11.75 1.42
C VAL A 134 5.46 12.99 2.31
N PRO A 135 4.42 13.82 2.07
CA PRO A 135 4.21 15.06 2.78
C PRO A 135 3.64 14.76 4.17
N SER A 136 3.74 15.74 5.08
CA SER A 136 3.19 15.58 6.43
C SER A 136 1.67 15.41 6.40
N GLY A 137 1.09 14.88 7.49
CA GLY A 137 -0.36 14.79 7.60
C GLY A 137 -1.08 16.15 7.56
N GLN A 138 -0.38 17.24 7.87
CA GLN A 138 -0.91 18.60 7.70
C GLN A 138 -0.85 19.06 6.24
N ASP A 139 0.25 18.78 5.54
CA ASP A 139 0.42 19.15 4.14
C ASP A 139 -0.49 18.33 3.20
N MET A 140 -0.88 17.12 3.60
CA MET A 140 -1.90 16.31 2.91
C MET A 140 -3.31 16.92 3.02
N ARG A 141 -3.57 17.78 4.03
CA ARG A 141 -4.90 18.38 4.24
C ARG A 141 -5.00 19.67 3.44
N MET A 142 -5.41 19.54 2.19
CA MET A 142 -5.65 20.68 1.31
C MET A 142 -6.97 21.41 1.65
N GLU A 143 -7.04 22.68 1.26
CA GLU A 143 -8.25 23.50 1.45
C GLU A 143 -9.37 23.02 0.51
N GLN A 144 -10.52 22.60 1.06
CA GLN A 144 -11.72 22.27 0.29
C GLN A 144 -12.48 23.56 -0.07
N THR A 145 -12.31 24.06 -1.28
CA THR A 145 -12.81 25.38 -1.70
C THR A 145 -14.26 25.39 -2.16
N CYS A 146 -14.78 24.23 -2.59
CA CYS A 146 -16.17 24.06 -2.99
C CYS A 146 -16.62 22.60 -2.77
N ARG A 147 -17.85 22.25 -3.17
CA ARG A 147 -18.32 20.87 -3.03
C ARG A 147 -17.65 19.99 -4.09
N PRO A 148 -17.22 18.76 -3.75
CA PRO A 148 -16.65 17.84 -4.73
C PRO A 148 -17.54 17.61 -5.96
N ARG A 149 -18.87 17.55 -5.77
CA ARG A 149 -19.83 17.45 -6.86
C ARG A 149 -19.74 18.63 -7.83
N ASP A 150 -19.66 19.87 -7.32
CA ASP A 150 -19.66 21.08 -8.13
C ASP A 150 -18.33 21.22 -8.90
N ALA A 151 -17.22 20.80 -8.30
CA ALA A 151 -15.93 20.76 -8.96
C ALA A 151 -15.86 19.68 -10.06
N TYR A 152 -16.35 18.47 -9.76
CA TYR A 152 -16.26 17.33 -10.68
C TYR A 152 -17.17 17.48 -11.90
N PHE A 153 -18.41 17.95 -11.72
CA PHE A 153 -19.38 18.13 -12.81
C PHE A 153 -19.36 19.54 -13.41
N GLY A 154 -18.61 20.47 -12.83
CA GLY A 154 -18.51 21.84 -13.31
C GLY A 154 -17.59 21.99 -14.53
N PRO A 155 -17.52 23.20 -15.11
CA PRO A 155 -16.56 23.51 -16.16
C PRO A 155 -15.12 23.31 -15.66
N ALA A 156 -14.34 22.56 -16.43
CA ALA A 156 -12.96 22.23 -16.12
C ALA A 156 -12.08 22.29 -17.36
N ARG A 157 -10.78 22.50 -17.16
CA ARG A 157 -9.76 22.45 -18.21
C ARG A 157 -8.53 21.69 -17.70
N ALA A 158 -7.83 21.03 -18.61
CA ALA A 158 -6.51 20.46 -18.30
C ALA A 158 -5.46 21.57 -18.28
N VAL A 159 -4.59 21.57 -17.27
CA VAL A 159 -3.40 22.42 -17.20
C VAL A 159 -2.16 21.56 -16.96
N PRO A 160 -0.97 21.96 -17.44
CA PRO A 160 0.27 21.29 -17.08
C PRO A 160 0.44 21.20 -15.56
N LEU A 161 1.01 20.11 -15.06
CA LEU A 161 1.23 19.88 -13.63
C LEU A 161 1.93 21.06 -12.94
N GLU A 162 2.88 21.68 -13.63
CA GLU A 162 3.68 22.82 -13.14
C GLU A 162 2.84 24.09 -12.92
N GLN A 163 1.65 24.15 -13.53
CA GLN A 163 0.72 25.29 -13.42
C GLN A 163 -0.48 25.00 -12.51
N ALA A 164 -0.52 23.80 -11.91
CA ALA A 164 -1.67 23.32 -11.15
C ALA A 164 -1.68 23.83 -9.70
N VAL A 165 -0.52 24.18 -9.11
CA VAL A 165 -0.43 24.72 -7.74
C VAL A 165 -1.35 25.94 -7.58
N GLY A 166 -2.15 25.94 -6.50
CA GLY A 166 -3.11 26.99 -6.17
C GLY A 166 -4.43 26.94 -6.95
N ARG A 167 -4.56 26.06 -7.95
CA ARG A 167 -5.81 25.82 -8.68
C ARG A 167 -6.73 24.88 -7.91
N VAL A 168 -8.01 24.90 -8.25
CA VAL A 168 -9.01 23.99 -7.66
C VAL A 168 -9.11 22.75 -8.53
N SER A 169 -8.84 21.58 -7.96
CA SER A 169 -8.95 20.30 -8.67
C SER A 169 -10.38 20.07 -9.16
N ALA A 170 -10.52 19.55 -10.38
CA ALA A 170 -11.78 19.05 -10.93
C ALA A 170 -11.74 17.53 -11.15
N GLU A 171 -10.75 16.84 -10.60
CA GLU A 171 -10.62 15.39 -10.66
C GLU A 171 -10.12 14.81 -9.32
N MET A 172 -10.21 13.49 -9.22
CA MET A 172 -9.68 12.72 -8.11
C MET A 172 -8.34 12.12 -8.52
N ILE A 173 -7.35 12.12 -7.63
CA ILE A 173 -6.07 11.44 -7.87
C ILE A 173 -5.78 10.54 -6.68
N THR A 174 -5.78 9.23 -6.94
CA THR A 174 -5.54 8.21 -5.93
C THR A 174 -4.19 7.55 -6.16
N PRO A 175 -3.17 7.83 -5.34
CA PRO A 175 -1.95 7.05 -5.33
C PRO A 175 -2.22 5.62 -4.88
N TYR A 176 -1.76 4.64 -5.66
CA TYR A 176 -1.80 3.23 -5.27
C TYR A 176 -0.39 2.62 -5.20
N PRO A 177 0.00 2.14 -4.00
CA PRO A 177 -0.65 2.33 -2.68
C PRO A 177 -0.47 3.76 -2.14
N PRO A 178 -1.25 4.20 -1.13
CA PRO A 178 -2.15 3.41 -0.26
C PRO A 178 -3.54 3.10 -0.84
N GLY A 179 -3.91 3.62 -2.01
CA GLY A 179 -5.26 3.45 -2.56
C GLY A 179 -6.30 4.35 -1.90
N ILE A 180 -5.86 5.46 -1.30
CA ILE A 180 -6.69 6.50 -0.72
C ILE A 180 -6.47 7.78 -1.54
N PRO A 181 -7.53 8.51 -1.96
CA PRO A 181 -7.38 9.74 -2.71
C PRO A 181 -6.46 10.74 -2.00
N ALA A 182 -5.41 11.19 -2.68
CA ALA A 182 -4.56 12.28 -2.22
C ALA A 182 -5.04 13.64 -2.74
N VAL A 183 -5.86 13.63 -3.78
CA VAL A 183 -6.55 14.81 -4.33
C VAL A 183 -8.02 14.45 -4.52
N LEU A 184 -8.90 15.29 -4.01
CA LEU A 184 -10.33 15.25 -4.26
C LEU A 184 -10.76 16.46 -5.11
N PRO A 185 -11.81 16.34 -5.94
CA PRO A 185 -12.39 17.48 -6.61
C PRO A 185 -12.81 18.56 -5.58
N GLY A 186 -12.53 19.82 -5.91
CA GLY A 186 -12.83 20.98 -5.07
C GLY A 186 -11.69 21.41 -4.15
N GLU A 187 -10.66 20.57 -3.99
CA GLU A 187 -9.49 20.91 -3.20
C GLU A 187 -8.55 21.87 -3.95
N ARG A 188 -7.96 22.83 -3.23
CA ARG A 188 -6.90 23.67 -3.75
C ARG A 188 -5.57 22.92 -3.74
N LEU A 189 -5.04 22.66 -4.93
CA LEU A 189 -3.82 21.89 -5.12
C LEU A 189 -2.62 22.60 -4.50
N THR A 190 -1.79 21.84 -3.78
CA THR A 190 -0.58 22.34 -3.13
C THR A 190 0.66 21.66 -3.70
N GLU A 191 1.79 22.36 -3.66
CA GLU A 191 3.07 21.84 -4.15
C GLU A 191 3.52 20.55 -3.43
N PRO A 192 3.38 20.38 -2.09
CA PRO A 192 3.75 19.13 -1.43
C PRO A 192 3.00 17.91 -1.95
N VAL A 193 1.68 18.02 -2.18
CA VAL A 193 0.85 16.91 -2.69
C VAL A 193 1.20 16.60 -4.15
N LEU A 194 1.39 17.62 -4.99
CA LEU A 194 1.78 17.40 -6.39
C LEU A 194 3.19 16.78 -6.51
N ARG A 195 4.13 17.20 -5.64
CA ARG A 195 5.47 16.61 -5.59
C ARG A 195 5.43 15.15 -5.17
N TYR A 196 4.61 14.80 -4.18
CA TYR A 196 4.39 13.43 -3.77
C TYR A 196 3.89 12.54 -4.90
N LEU A 197 2.85 12.99 -5.62
CA LEU A 197 2.30 12.25 -6.75
C LEU A 197 3.35 12.05 -7.86
N ARG A 198 4.12 13.10 -8.19
CA ARG A 198 5.17 13.05 -9.20
C ARG A 198 6.33 12.12 -8.82
N THR A 199 6.83 12.24 -7.59
CA THR A 199 7.93 11.39 -7.10
C THR A 199 7.49 9.94 -6.95
N GLY A 200 6.27 9.71 -6.49
CA GLY A 200 5.69 8.37 -6.40
C GLY A 200 5.51 7.73 -7.78
N LEU A 201 4.97 8.45 -8.76
CA LEU A 201 4.82 7.93 -10.13
C LEU A 201 6.17 7.50 -10.73
N ARG A 202 7.22 8.33 -10.55
CA ARG A 202 8.59 7.98 -10.96
C ARG A 202 9.15 6.75 -10.23
N ALA A 203 8.69 6.51 -9.01
CA ALA A 203 9.07 5.34 -8.21
C ALA A 203 8.28 4.06 -8.55
N GLY A 204 7.30 4.12 -9.47
CA GLY A 204 6.46 2.99 -9.86
C GLY A 204 5.07 2.96 -9.21
N MET A 205 4.68 4.02 -8.49
CA MET A 205 3.32 4.16 -7.94
C MET A 205 2.30 4.33 -9.07
N ASN A 206 1.15 3.67 -8.95
CA ASN A 206 0.07 3.80 -9.92
C ASN A 206 -0.90 4.93 -9.54
N LEU A 207 -1.50 5.60 -10.52
CA LEU A 207 -2.47 6.70 -10.35
C LEU A 207 -3.78 6.40 -11.13
N PRO A 208 -4.58 5.39 -10.72
CA PRO A 208 -5.72 4.89 -11.51
C PRO A 208 -6.83 5.91 -11.79
N ASP A 209 -7.05 6.88 -10.89
CA ASP A 209 -8.17 7.82 -11.00
C ASP A 209 -7.83 9.12 -11.74
N ALA A 210 -6.53 9.37 -11.98
CA ALA A 210 -6.10 10.57 -12.70
C ALA A 210 -6.56 10.52 -14.16
N SER A 211 -7.07 11.63 -14.69
CA SER A 211 -7.44 11.71 -16.12
C SER A 211 -6.24 11.56 -17.04
N ASP A 212 -5.04 11.86 -16.54
CA ASP A 212 -3.75 11.65 -17.19
C ASP A 212 -2.87 10.81 -16.24
N ALA A 213 -2.75 9.51 -16.54
CA ALA A 213 -2.00 8.57 -15.71
C ALA A 213 -0.49 8.86 -15.68
N GLU A 214 0.06 9.60 -16.67
CA GLU A 214 1.45 10.05 -16.68
C GLU A 214 1.63 11.36 -15.89
N LEU A 215 0.55 11.91 -15.34
CA LEU A 215 0.51 13.14 -14.55
C LEU A 215 1.15 14.34 -15.27
N ARG A 216 1.08 14.40 -16.61
CA ARG A 216 1.57 15.57 -17.36
C ARG A 216 0.61 16.74 -17.21
N THR A 217 -0.68 16.45 -17.09
CA THR A 217 -1.74 17.43 -16.91
C THR A 217 -2.65 17.07 -15.74
N ILE A 218 -3.30 18.09 -15.17
CA ILE A 218 -4.35 17.94 -14.16
C ILE A 218 -5.58 18.73 -14.59
N ARG A 219 -6.77 18.15 -14.42
CA ARG A 219 -8.05 18.85 -14.60
C ARG A 219 -8.29 19.79 -13.43
N VAL A 220 -8.44 21.06 -13.73
CA VAL A 220 -8.76 22.11 -12.77
C VAL A 220 -10.04 22.83 -13.17
N ARG A 221 -10.76 23.34 -12.18
CA ARG A 221 -11.96 24.15 -12.40
C ARG A 221 -11.60 25.44 -13.16
N VAL A 222 -12.49 25.85 -14.06
CA VAL A 222 -12.40 27.13 -14.80
C VAL A 222 -12.65 28.31 -13.87
#